data_AF-A0A922M5I8-F1
#
_entry.id   AF-A0A922M5I8-F1
#
_cell.length_a   1.000
_cell.length_b   1.000
_cell.length_c   1.000
_cell.angle_alpha   90.00
_cell.angle_beta   90.00
_cell.angle_gamma   90.00
#
_symmetry.space_group_name_H-M   'P 1'
#
loop_
_entity.id
_entity.type
_entity.pdbx_description
1 polymer ?
#
loop_
_entity_poly.entity_id
_entity_poly.type
_entity_poly.pdbx_seq_one_letter_code
_entity_poly.pdbx_strand_id
1 'polypeptide(L)'
;MRIRRLSAVFWTTCIIAFVFILYVVTDLSFKLPSTKPAVQDLDTKWSAFENKLRHIENELYQHHAVVGEIKSAVDQIVESQEYHPPQKRPKEVVIKEPPRESKEVKEYKAVGDEPPKMRIPFNISACPATKRSSAKVDIQMLSMYDRILFDDLDGGVWKQGWEIDYEENQWNQKNKLKVFIVPHSHNDPGWIKTFENYYKAQTRAIFTNMVEKLSEGIGRKFIWAEISFLALWWSSDATDKDKAIFTNLLKSGKIEIVTGGWVMNDEANSHWLSIIKQLTTGHQWLIDHLNYIPKNAWSIDPFGYSSSQPYLLKLAGMENSVIQRVHYRVKKELASNKQLEFHWRQLWGKCAVNLTSSGFQAMGSHVPGGRRLERSLRRM
;
A
#
# COMPACT_ATOMS: atom_id res chain seq x y z
N MET A 1 -7.72 -79.16 34.39
CA MET A 1 -8.49 -77.90 34.61
C MET A 1 -7.93 -76.94 35.67
N ARG A 2 -6.74 -77.15 36.28
CA ARG A 2 -6.20 -76.22 37.31
C ARG A 2 -5.34 -75.05 36.79
N ILE A 3 -4.73 -75.17 35.61
CA ILE A 3 -3.77 -74.17 35.09
C ILE A 3 -4.45 -72.92 34.49
N ARG A 4 -5.64 -73.05 33.90
CA ARG A 4 -6.38 -71.90 33.33
C ARG A 4 -6.98 -70.96 34.38
N ARG A 5 -7.28 -71.46 35.59
CA ARG A 5 -7.81 -70.63 36.69
C ARG A 5 -6.71 -69.82 37.38
N LEU A 6 -5.51 -70.37 37.53
CA LEU A 6 -4.35 -69.65 38.09
C LEU A 6 -3.88 -68.50 37.18
N SER A 7 -3.87 -68.70 35.87
CA SER A 7 -3.54 -67.64 34.90
C SER A 7 -4.58 -66.50 34.92
N ALA A 8 -5.88 -66.82 34.99
CA ALA A 8 -6.93 -65.81 35.06
C ALA A 8 -6.85 -64.96 36.34
N VAL A 9 -6.54 -65.58 37.48
CA VAL A 9 -6.36 -64.88 38.77
C VAL A 9 -5.12 -63.99 38.73
N PHE A 10 -4.02 -64.45 38.12
CA PHE A 10 -2.80 -63.64 37.97
C PHE A 10 -3.02 -62.41 37.08
N TRP A 11 -3.74 -62.55 35.97
CA TRP A 11 -4.03 -61.40 35.10
C TRP A 11 -5.02 -60.41 35.74
N THR A 12 -6.00 -60.90 36.51
CA THR A 12 -6.92 -59.99 37.24
C THR A 12 -6.21 -59.25 38.37
N THR A 13 -5.29 -59.88 39.10
CA THR A 13 -4.51 -59.17 40.13
C THR A 13 -3.56 -58.14 39.53
N CYS A 14 -2.93 -58.43 38.38
CA CYS A 14 -2.10 -57.45 37.66
C CYS A 14 -2.90 -56.24 37.16
N ILE A 15 -4.11 -56.45 36.64
CA ILE A 15 -4.99 -55.36 36.18
C ILE A 15 -5.42 -54.48 37.37
N ILE A 16 -5.80 -55.08 38.50
CA ILE A 16 -6.20 -54.33 39.70
C ILE A 16 -5.01 -53.54 40.26
N ALA A 17 -3.81 -54.12 40.28
CA ALA A 17 -2.60 -53.41 40.69
C ALA A 17 -2.27 -52.23 39.76
N PHE A 18 -2.46 -52.39 38.45
CA PHE A 18 -2.26 -51.31 37.47
C PHE A 18 -3.25 -50.16 37.65
N VAL A 19 -4.53 -50.47 37.88
CA VAL A 19 -5.57 -49.47 38.17
C VAL A 19 -5.30 -48.76 39.50
N PHE A 20 -4.80 -49.48 40.50
CA PHE A 20 -4.43 -48.88 41.78
C PHE A 20 -3.21 -47.94 41.66
N ILE A 21 -2.20 -48.31 40.87
CA ILE A 21 -1.04 -47.45 40.60
C ILE A 21 -1.48 -46.20 39.82
N LEU A 22 -2.34 -46.33 38.82
CA LEU A 22 -2.91 -45.19 38.10
C LEU A 22 -3.70 -44.27 39.05
N TYR A 23 -4.51 -44.84 39.94
CA TYR A 23 -5.25 -44.07 40.95
C TYR A 23 -4.32 -43.32 41.89
N VAL A 24 -3.25 -43.97 42.39
CA VAL A 24 -2.26 -43.34 43.26
C VAL A 24 -1.49 -42.25 42.53
N VAL A 25 -1.10 -42.45 41.27
CA VAL A 25 -0.43 -41.41 40.46
C VAL A 25 -1.35 -40.23 40.20
N THR A 26 -2.65 -40.47 39.95
CA THR A 26 -3.63 -39.38 39.80
C THR A 26 -3.89 -38.66 41.13
N ASP A 27 -4.01 -39.35 42.27
CA ASP A 27 -4.22 -38.70 43.58
C ASP A 27 -2.97 -37.96 44.07
N LEU A 28 -1.76 -38.45 43.74
CA LEU A 28 -0.50 -37.73 44.00
C LEU A 28 -0.35 -36.49 43.10
N SER A 29 -0.81 -36.58 41.85
CA SER A 29 -0.79 -35.43 40.92
C SER A 29 -1.74 -34.32 41.34
N PHE A 30 -2.79 -34.63 42.13
CA PHE A 30 -3.75 -33.66 42.66
C PHE A 30 -3.41 -33.10 44.06
N LYS A 31 -2.32 -33.56 44.71
CA LYS A 31 -1.91 -33.11 46.05
C LYS A 31 -0.48 -32.57 46.10
N LEU A 32 -0.15 -31.62 45.23
CA LEU A 32 0.99 -30.73 45.44
C LEU A 32 0.57 -29.51 46.28
N PRO A 33 1.32 -29.12 47.32
CA PRO A 33 0.97 -27.99 48.18
C PRO A 33 1.09 -26.65 47.44
N SER A 34 0.08 -25.82 47.63
CA SER A 34 -0.02 -24.43 47.20
C SER A 34 1.21 -23.58 47.57
N THR A 35 2.02 -23.22 46.57
CA THR A 35 2.84 -22.01 46.59
C THR A 35 2.04 -20.86 45.96
N LYS A 36 1.49 -19.96 46.78
CA LYS A 36 1.24 -18.55 46.40
C LYS A 36 2.48 -17.76 46.82
N PRO A 37 2.98 -16.78 46.02
CA PRO A 37 2.16 -15.77 45.34
C PRO A 37 2.56 -15.45 43.88
N ALA A 38 1.55 -15.39 43.00
CA ALA A 38 1.58 -14.71 41.68
C ALA A 38 0.17 -14.59 41.07
N VAL A 39 -0.82 -15.33 41.58
CA VAL A 39 -2.18 -15.40 41.03
C VAL A 39 -3.01 -14.13 41.27
N GLN A 40 -2.73 -13.37 42.33
CA GLN A 40 -3.57 -12.22 42.70
C GLN A 40 -3.44 -11.03 41.73
N ASP A 41 -2.28 -10.88 41.07
CA ASP A 41 -2.02 -9.87 40.04
C ASP A 41 -2.55 -10.32 38.65
N LEU A 42 -2.65 -11.63 38.40
CA LEU A 42 -3.22 -12.16 37.17
C LEU A 42 -4.74 -12.06 37.17
N ASP A 43 -5.41 -12.37 38.29
CA ASP A 43 -6.87 -12.24 38.43
C ASP A 43 -7.34 -10.77 38.42
N THR A 44 -6.56 -9.85 39.00
CA THR A 44 -6.87 -8.42 38.91
C THR A 44 -6.63 -7.86 37.51
N LYS A 45 -5.57 -8.28 36.81
CA LYS A 45 -5.37 -7.93 35.39
C LYS A 45 -6.43 -8.55 34.48
N TRP A 46 -6.84 -9.78 34.75
CA TRP A 46 -7.86 -10.48 33.98
C TRP A 46 -9.24 -9.87 34.17
N SER A 47 -9.63 -9.57 35.41
CA SER A 47 -10.88 -8.84 35.69
C SER A 47 -10.88 -7.42 35.14
N ALA A 48 -9.75 -6.71 35.17
CA ALA A 48 -9.62 -5.40 34.52
C ALA A 48 -9.73 -5.50 32.99
N PHE A 49 -9.23 -6.59 32.39
CA PHE A 49 -9.34 -6.84 30.96
C PHE A 49 -10.78 -7.22 30.56
N GLU A 50 -11.45 -8.05 31.35
CA GLU A 50 -12.84 -8.44 31.15
C GLU A 50 -13.79 -7.24 31.29
N ASN A 51 -13.53 -6.36 32.26
CA ASN A 51 -14.26 -5.10 32.40
C ASN A 51 -14.03 -4.15 31.21
N LYS A 52 -12.81 -4.09 30.66
CA LYS A 52 -12.53 -3.33 29.44
C LYS A 52 -13.21 -3.92 28.21
N LEU A 53 -13.25 -5.24 28.08
CA LEU A 53 -13.97 -5.93 27.00
C LEU A 53 -15.47 -5.64 27.07
N ARG A 54 -16.09 -5.77 28.26
CA ARG A 54 -17.50 -5.44 28.46
C ARG A 54 -17.80 -3.96 28.19
N HIS A 55 -16.87 -3.07 28.55
CA HIS A 55 -17.02 -1.64 28.26
C HIS A 55 -16.98 -1.38 26.75
N ILE A 56 -16.01 -1.96 26.03
CA ILE A 56 -15.89 -1.85 24.57
C ILE A 56 -17.10 -2.47 23.86
N GLU A 57 -17.60 -3.60 24.35
CA GLU A 57 -18.80 -4.25 23.80
C GLU A 57 -20.04 -3.36 23.99
N ASN A 58 -20.22 -2.77 25.17
CA ASN A 58 -21.29 -1.80 25.41
C ASN A 58 -21.14 -0.53 24.55
N GLU A 59 -19.93 0.00 24.37
CA GLU A 59 -19.69 1.14 23.48
C GLU A 59 -20.01 0.79 22.02
N LEU A 60 -19.65 -0.42 21.57
CA LEU A 60 -20.02 -0.92 20.24
C LEU A 60 -21.53 -1.06 20.06
N TYR A 61 -22.25 -1.58 21.06
CA TYR A 61 -23.72 -1.65 21.04
C TYR A 61 -24.36 -0.25 20.99
N GLN A 62 -23.85 0.70 21.77
CA GLN A 62 -24.31 2.09 21.74
C GLN A 62 -24.04 2.74 20.38
N HIS A 63 -22.85 2.53 19.81
CA HIS A 63 -22.53 3.00 18.45
C HIS A 63 -23.43 2.35 17.39
N HIS A 64 -23.77 1.06 17.53
CA HIS A 64 -24.67 0.39 16.59
C HIS A 64 -26.10 0.96 16.65
N ALA A 65 -26.58 1.29 17.86
CA ALA A 65 -27.86 1.96 18.05
C ALA A 65 -27.87 3.37 17.42
N VAL A 66 -26.81 4.16 17.67
CA VAL A 66 -26.66 5.50 17.08
C VAL A 66 -26.56 5.44 15.55
N VAL A 67 -25.88 4.44 14.98
CA VAL A 67 -25.82 4.23 13.53
C VAL A 67 -27.18 3.84 12.95
N GLY A 68 -27.98 3.06 13.68
CA GLY A 68 -29.36 2.73 13.30
C GLY A 68 -30.28 3.96 13.29
N GLU A 69 -30.16 4.84 14.27
CA GLU A 69 -30.90 6.10 14.33
C GLU A 69 -30.47 7.08 13.22
N ILE A 70 -29.16 7.17 12.93
CA ILE A 70 -28.64 7.97 11.80
C ILE A 70 -29.17 7.42 10.47
N LYS A 71 -29.20 6.10 10.29
CA LYS A 71 -29.74 5.48 9.08
C LYS A 71 -31.23 5.79 8.91
N SER A 72 -32.02 5.71 9.99
CA SER A 72 -33.44 6.04 9.97
C SER A 72 -33.69 7.53 9.67
N ALA A 73 -32.86 8.42 10.22
CA ALA A 73 -32.90 9.85 9.92
C ALA A 73 -32.51 10.16 8.46
N VAL A 74 -31.53 9.43 7.90
CA VAL A 74 -31.14 9.54 6.49
C VAL A 74 -32.22 9.01 5.57
N ASP A 75 -32.85 7.88 5.88
CA ASP A 75 -33.95 7.31 5.08
C ASP A 75 -35.18 8.24 5.06
N GLN A 76 -35.48 8.93 6.17
CA GLN A 76 -36.53 9.98 6.21
C GLN A 76 -36.18 11.23 5.37
N ILE A 77 -34.90 11.58 5.26
CA ILE A 77 -34.43 12.68 4.40
C ILE A 77 -34.48 12.27 2.92
N VAL A 78 -34.25 10.99 2.62
CA VAL A 78 -34.28 10.44 1.25
C VAL A 78 -35.72 10.28 0.74
N GLU A 79 -36.69 9.94 1.59
CA GLU A 79 -38.11 9.86 1.20
C GLU A 79 -38.79 11.21 0.94
N SER A 80 -38.19 12.33 1.37
CA SER A 80 -38.78 13.68 1.22
C SER A 80 -38.27 14.47 0.00
N GLN A 81 -37.44 13.89 -0.86
CA GLN A 81 -36.99 14.54 -2.10
C GLN A 81 -37.70 14.01 -3.35
N GLU A 82 -38.76 14.70 -3.76
CA GLU A 82 -39.23 14.62 -5.16
C GLU A 82 -38.20 15.25 -6.12
N TYR A 83 -38.06 14.62 -7.29
CA TYR A 83 -37.14 14.96 -8.36
C TYR A 83 -37.18 16.46 -8.76
N HIS A 84 -36.04 17.14 -8.65
CA HIS A 84 -35.84 18.47 -9.20
C HIS A 84 -34.88 18.42 -10.41
N PRO A 85 -35.24 19.00 -11.58
CA PRO A 85 -34.34 19.12 -12.71
C PRO A 85 -33.15 20.06 -12.38
N PRO A 86 -32.00 19.92 -13.06
CA PRO A 86 -30.79 20.63 -12.69
C PRO A 86 -30.97 22.15 -12.81
N GLN A 87 -30.89 22.85 -11.68
CA GLN A 87 -30.94 24.31 -11.64
C GLN A 87 -29.69 24.92 -12.29
N LYS A 88 -29.90 25.90 -13.19
CA LYS A 88 -28.84 26.76 -13.72
C LYS A 88 -28.16 27.50 -12.56
N ARG A 89 -26.83 27.49 -12.56
CA ARG A 89 -25.96 28.24 -11.62
C ARG A 89 -26.43 29.71 -11.54
N PRO A 90 -26.82 30.24 -10.36
CA PRO A 90 -27.08 31.67 -10.20
C PRO A 90 -25.80 32.46 -10.43
N LYS A 91 -25.90 33.62 -11.08
CA LYS A 91 -24.79 34.58 -11.19
C LYS A 91 -24.44 35.11 -9.80
N GLU A 92 -23.14 35.21 -9.51
CA GLU A 92 -22.62 35.81 -8.27
C GLU A 92 -23.23 37.19 -8.02
N VAL A 93 -24.00 37.30 -6.95
CA VAL A 93 -24.34 38.59 -6.33
C VAL A 93 -23.30 38.82 -5.24
N VAL A 94 -22.46 39.83 -5.44
CA VAL A 94 -21.48 40.28 -4.44
C VAL A 94 -22.23 40.89 -3.25
N ILE A 95 -22.36 40.12 -2.17
CA ILE A 95 -22.81 40.62 -0.88
C ILE A 95 -21.58 41.21 -0.17
N LYS A 96 -21.54 42.54 -0.01
CA LYS A 96 -20.55 43.21 0.84
C LYS A 96 -21.00 43.06 2.30
N GLU A 97 -20.31 42.23 3.08
CA GLU A 97 -20.49 42.22 4.54
C GLU A 97 -19.83 43.45 5.19
N PRO A 98 -20.43 44.04 6.24
CA PRO A 98 -19.82 45.13 7.01
C PRO A 98 -18.65 44.59 7.87
N PRO A 99 -17.68 45.45 8.24
CA PRO A 99 -16.47 45.00 8.92
C PRO A 99 -16.78 44.48 10.33
N ARG A 100 -16.53 43.20 10.57
CA ARG A 100 -16.55 42.61 11.92
C ARG A 100 -15.30 43.05 12.67
N GLU A 101 -15.50 43.72 13.80
CA GLU A 101 -14.45 43.98 14.80
C GLU A 101 -13.76 42.66 15.20
N SER A 102 -12.43 42.68 15.14
CA SER A 102 -11.57 41.58 15.53
C SER A 102 -11.64 41.35 17.04
N LYS A 103 -12.44 40.38 17.48
CA LYS A 103 -12.26 39.78 18.80
C LYS A 103 -11.02 38.88 18.74
N GLU A 104 -9.99 39.25 19.50
CA GLU A 104 -8.75 38.48 19.66
C GLU A 104 -9.04 37.01 19.96
N VAL A 105 -8.53 36.13 19.10
CA VAL A 105 -8.44 34.71 19.41
C VAL A 105 -7.36 34.56 20.48
N LYS A 106 -7.74 34.18 21.71
CA LYS A 106 -6.77 33.85 22.75
C LYS A 106 -5.94 32.64 22.31
N GLU A 107 -4.69 32.89 21.92
CA GLU A 107 -3.68 31.86 21.75
C GLU A 107 -3.39 31.20 23.10
N TYR A 108 -3.64 29.91 23.21
CA TYR A 108 -3.17 29.10 24.32
C TYR A 108 -1.68 28.81 24.09
N LYS A 109 -0.80 29.51 24.81
CA LYS A 109 0.63 29.19 24.85
C LYS A 109 0.85 27.96 25.73
N ALA A 110 1.30 26.86 25.14
CA ALA A 110 1.95 25.79 25.91
C ALA A 110 3.20 26.38 26.57
N VAL A 111 3.34 26.19 27.88
CA VAL A 111 4.48 26.68 28.65
C VAL A 111 5.73 25.89 28.24
N GLY A 112 6.68 26.52 27.55
CA GLY A 112 8.04 25.99 27.43
C GLY A 112 8.71 25.97 26.05
N ASP A 113 7.97 26.06 24.93
CA ASP A 113 8.57 25.93 23.60
C ASP A 113 8.58 27.27 22.84
N GLU A 114 9.66 28.04 22.99
CA GLU A 114 10.00 29.00 21.92
C GLU A 114 10.29 28.18 20.65
N PRO A 115 9.62 28.44 19.51
CA PRO A 115 9.95 27.76 18.26
C PRO A 115 11.45 28.00 17.96
N PRO A 116 12.20 26.97 17.53
CA PRO A 116 13.63 27.11 17.28
C PRO A 116 13.87 28.26 16.31
N LYS A 117 14.50 29.32 16.80
CA LYS A 117 14.85 30.50 15.99
C LYS A 117 15.80 30.04 14.88
N MET A 118 15.31 30.03 13.64
CA MET A 118 16.14 29.77 12.47
C MET A 118 17.29 30.79 12.45
N ARG A 119 18.53 30.30 12.64
CA ARG A 119 19.75 31.13 12.71
C ARG A 119 20.27 31.58 11.34
N ILE A 120 19.54 31.30 10.26
CA ILE A 120 19.93 31.64 8.90
C ILE A 120 18.86 32.57 8.31
N PRO A 121 19.20 33.80 7.90
CA PRO A 121 18.27 34.67 7.20
C PRO A 121 17.89 33.99 5.87
N PHE A 122 16.65 33.52 5.77
CA PHE A 122 16.16 32.84 4.59
C PHE A 122 15.88 33.88 3.50
N ASN A 123 16.63 33.82 2.39
CA ASN A 123 16.39 34.71 1.26
C ASN A 123 15.12 34.30 0.50
N ILE A 124 13.99 34.87 0.90
CA ILE A 124 12.64 34.61 0.35
C ILE A 124 12.57 34.86 -1.17
N SER A 125 13.47 35.68 -1.74
CA SER A 125 13.51 35.94 -3.18
C SER A 125 13.93 34.74 -4.02
N ALA A 126 14.60 33.74 -3.42
CA ALA A 126 14.99 32.48 -4.06
C ALA A 126 13.90 31.39 -3.96
N CYS A 127 12.81 31.62 -3.21
CA CYS A 127 11.75 30.64 -3.02
C CYS A 127 10.77 30.65 -4.19
N PRO A 128 10.65 29.56 -4.97
CA PRO A 128 9.73 29.52 -6.10
C PRO A 128 8.25 29.62 -5.69
N ALA A 129 7.94 29.28 -4.44
CA ALA A 129 6.58 29.24 -3.89
C ALA A 129 5.90 30.62 -3.77
N THR A 130 6.66 31.72 -3.79
CA THR A 130 6.10 33.08 -3.62
C THR A 130 5.56 33.68 -4.91
N LYS A 131 5.94 33.15 -6.09
CA LYS A 131 5.45 33.65 -7.36
C LYS A 131 4.21 32.84 -7.79
N ARG A 132 3.01 33.33 -7.47
CA ARG A 132 1.73 32.87 -8.06
C ARG A 132 1.73 33.07 -9.58
N SER A 133 2.42 32.22 -10.35
CA SER A 133 2.01 32.02 -11.74
C SER A 133 1.50 30.61 -11.90
N SER A 134 0.39 30.49 -12.61
CA SER A 134 -0.02 29.23 -13.19
C SER A 134 1.17 28.64 -13.95
N ALA A 135 1.58 27.42 -13.59
CA ALA A 135 2.56 26.70 -14.38
C ALA A 135 1.90 26.38 -15.73
N LYS A 136 2.52 26.78 -16.84
CA LYS A 136 2.09 26.32 -18.17
C LYS A 136 2.37 24.82 -18.25
N VAL A 137 1.31 24.04 -18.41
CA VAL A 137 1.35 22.57 -18.51
C VAL A 137 0.48 22.13 -19.68
N ASP A 138 0.85 21.01 -20.30
CA ASP A 138 0.09 20.44 -21.41
C ASP A 138 -1.24 19.84 -20.92
N ILE A 139 -1.20 19.19 -19.76
CA ILE A 139 -2.36 18.60 -19.10
C ILE A 139 -2.49 19.17 -17.69
N GLN A 140 -3.64 19.76 -17.39
CA GLN A 140 -4.06 20.09 -16.05
C GLN A 140 -5.37 19.33 -15.77
N MET A 141 -5.36 18.47 -14.76
CA MET A 141 -6.44 17.50 -14.53
C MET A 141 -7.80 18.14 -14.25
N LEU A 142 -7.87 19.27 -13.53
CA LEU A 142 -9.12 19.99 -13.30
C LEU A 142 -9.70 20.52 -14.62
N SER A 143 -8.87 21.13 -15.46
CA SER A 143 -9.28 21.62 -16.77
C SER A 143 -9.65 20.50 -17.74
N MET A 144 -9.05 19.32 -17.60
CA MET A 144 -9.47 18.12 -18.34
C MET A 144 -10.85 17.65 -17.86
N TYR A 145 -11.06 17.56 -16.54
CA TYR A 145 -12.34 17.18 -15.93
C TYR A 145 -13.48 18.11 -16.34
N ASP A 146 -13.23 19.41 -16.49
CA ASP A 146 -14.23 20.38 -16.95
C ASP A 146 -14.64 20.18 -18.42
N ARG A 147 -13.79 19.52 -19.23
CA ARG A 147 -14.00 19.35 -20.69
C ARG A 147 -14.56 17.99 -21.07
N ILE A 148 -14.20 16.93 -20.33
CA ILE A 148 -14.60 15.55 -20.67
C ILE A 148 -16.04 15.26 -20.23
N LEU A 149 -16.79 14.53 -21.06
CA LEU A 149 -18.22 14.27 -20.85
C LEU A 149 -18.54 13.03 -20.01
N PHE A 150 -17.52 12.24 -19.62
CA PHE A 150 -17.64 11.01 -18.82
C PHE A 150 -18.68 10.00 -19.34
N ASP A 151 -18.88 9.95 -20.66
CA ASP A 151 -19.70 8.95 -21.34
C ASP A 151 -19.06 7.55 -21.25
N ASP A 152 -19.91 6.56 -20.94
CA ASP A 152 -19.58 5.14 -20.82
C ASP A 152 -20.16 4.35 -22.01
N LEU A 153 -19.60 4.61 -23.19
CA LEU A 153 -19.97 3.94 -24.44
C LEU A 153 -19.17 2.64 -24.61
N ASP A 154 -19.81 1.58 -25.11
CA ASP A 154 -19.13 0.31 -25.43
C ASP A 154 -18.13 0.50 -26.58
N GLY A 155 -16.84 0.38 -26.25
CA GLY A 155 -15.72 0.48 -27.19
C GLY A 155 -15.39 -0.81 -27.95
N GLY A 156 -16.19 -1.87 -27.82
CA GLY A 156 -15.96 -3.16 -28.48
C GLY A 156 -15.13 -4.11 -27.64
N VAL A 157 -14.08 -4.71 -28.22
CA VAL A 157 -13.18 -5.63 -27.50
C VAL A 157 -12.46 -4.94 -26.34
N TRP A 158 -12.08 -3.68 -26.53
CA TRP A 158 -11.68 -2.80 -25.44
C TRP A 158 -12.91 -2.00 -24.98
N LYS A 159 -13.64 -2.57 -24.02
CA LYS A 159 -14.94 -2.07 -23.54
C LYS A 159 -14.99 -0.58 -23.23
N GLN A 160 -13.93 -0.04 -22.64
CA GLN A 160 -13.86 1.37 -22.20
C GLN A 160 -13.06 2.26 -23.16
N GLY A 161 -12.75 1.79 -24.37
CA GLY A 161 -11.92 2.51 -25.33
C GLY A 161 -12.56 2.61 -26.71
N TRP A 162 -11.81 2.16 -27.71
CA TRP A 162 -12.18 2.10 -29.12
C TRP A 162 -11.36 1.01 -29.82
N GLU A 163 -11.72 0.68 -31.07
CA GLU A 163 -10.96 -0.24 -31.90
C GLU A 163 -9.61 0.39 -32.30
N ILE A 164 -8.50 -0.22 -31.86
CA ILE A 164 -7.16 0.29 -32.11
C ILE A 164 -6.71 -0.14 -33.50
N ASP A 165 -6.48 0.82 -34.38
CA ASP A 165 -5.87 0.61 -35.69
C ASP A 165 -4.42 1.11 -35.70
N TYR A 166 -3.57 0.50 -36.53
CA TYR A 166 -2.15 0.80 -36.62
C TYR A 166 -1.58 0.47 -38.00
N GLU A 167 -0.68 1.32 -38.50
CA GLU A 167 -0.05 1.10 -39.80
C GLU A 167 1.00 -0.04 -39.71
N GLU A 168 0.86 -1.10 -40.51
CA GLU A 168 1.77 -2.26 -40.46
C GLU A 168 3.23 -1.89 -40.80
N ASN A 169 3.42 -0.89 -41.65
CA ASN A 169 4.74 -0.45 -42.12
C ASN A 169 5.46 0.50 -41.13
N GLN A 170 4.83 0.86 -40.01
CA GLN A 170 5.43 1.78 -39.03
C GLN A 170 6.68 1.18 -38.35
N TRP A 171 6.80 -0.15 -38.35
CA TRP A 171 7.98 -0.87 -37.88
C TRP A 171 8.73 -1.52 -39.03
N ASN A 172 10.04 -1.34 -39.06
CA ASN A 172 10.91 -1.91 -40.08
C ASN A 172 12.27 -2.29 -39.47
N GLN A 173 13.19 -2.82 -40.28
CA GLN A 173 14.51 -3.24 -39.79
C GLN A 173 15.30 -2.11 -39.08
N LYS A 174 15.10 -0.85 -39.48
CA LYS A 174 15.74 0.33 -38.88
C LYS A 174 14.96 0.90 -37.69
N ASN A 175 13.66 0.63 -37.57
CA ASN A 175 12.77 1.12 -36.53
C ASN A 175 11.93 -0.03 -35.96
N LYS A 176 12.53 -0.87 -35.11
CA LYS A 176 11.84 -2.02 -34.49
C LYS A 176 11.06 -1.60 -33.24
N LEU A 177 9.90 -2.20 -33.02
CA LEU A 177 9.22 -2.17 -31.73
C LEU A 177 10.01 -3.00 -30.71
N LYS A 178 10.33 -2.41 -29.57
CA LYS A 178 10.98 -3.11 -28.46
C LYS A 178 9.94 -3.42 -27.40
N VAL A 179 9.70 -4.70 -27.19
CA VAL A 179 8.72 -5.20 -26.22
C VAL A 179 9.46 -5.72 -25.00
N PHE A 180 9.08 -5.20 -23.83
CA PHE A 180 9.60 -5.65 -22.54
C PHE A 180 8.49 -6.36 -21.79
N ILE A 181 8.68 -7.65 -21.56
CA ILE A 181 7.79 -8.45 -20.72
C ILE A 181 8.35 -8.36 -19.30
N VAL A 182 7.54 -7.87 -18.36
CA VAL A 182 7.97 -7.60 -16.98
C VAL A 182 7.20 -8.51 -16.03
N PRO A 183 7.75 -9.69 -15.67
CA PRO A 183 7.14 -10.57 -14.69
C PRO A 183 7.13 -9.91 -13.30
N HIS A 184 5.98 -9.95 -12.64
CA HIS A 184 5.78 -9.43 -11.29
C HIS A 184 4.81 -10.32 -10.52
N SER A 185 4.74 -10.13 -9.20
CA SER A 185 3.70 -10.72 -8.35
C SER A 185 3.24 -9.67 -7.35
N HIS A 186 1.96 -9.30 -7.38
CA HIS A 186 1.40 -8.36 -6.41
C HIS A 186 1.06 -9.11 -5.12
N ASN A 187 1.65 -8.68 -4.00
CA ASN A 187 1.52 -9.38 -2.72
C ASN A 187 1.02 -8.40 -1.68
N ASP A 188 -0.29 -8.45 -1.39
CA ASP A 188 -0.92 -7.61 -0.39
C ASP A 188 -0.42 -7.93 1.02
N PRO A 189 0.17 -6.96 1.75
CA PRO A 189 0.57 -7.14 3.14
C PRO A 189 -0.63 -7.14 4.12
N GLY A 190 -1.67 -7.91 3.79
CA GLY A 190 -2.97 -7.93 4.48
C GLY A 190 -4.09 -7.42 3.56
N TRP A 191 -5.10 -8.27 3.32
CA TRP A 191 -6.33 -7.94 2.59
C TRP A 191 -7.43 -8.95 2.94
N ILE A 192 -7.64 -10.00 2.14
CA ILE A 192 -8.55 -11.11 2.48
C ILE A 192 -7.92 -12.13 3.45
N LYS A 193 -6.60 -12.10 3.60
CA LYS A 193 -5.84 -12.84 4.62
C LYS A 193 -4.93 -11.86 5.36
N THR A 194 -4.49 -12.24 6.55
CA THR A 194 -3.46 -11.50 7.29
C THR A 194 -2.11 -11.63 6.59
N PHE A 195 -1.18 -10.73 6.92
CA PHE A 195 0.20 -10.73 6.42
C PHE A 195 0.87 -12.12 6.57
N GLU A 196 0.82 -12.72 7.76
CA GLU A 196 1.46 -14.01 8.04
C GLU A 196 0.77 -15.16 7.31
N ASN A 197 -0.54 -15.09 7.13
CA ASN A 197 -1.30 -16.12 6.44
C ASN A 197 -1.04 -16.09 4.93
N TYR A 198 -0.92 -14.90 4.34
CA TYR A 198 -0.42 -14.76 2.97
C TYR A 198 1.00 -15.30 2.85
N TYR A 199 1.88 -14.93 3.78
CA TYR A 199 3.26 -15.37 3.77
C TYR A 199 3.39 -16.89 3.75
N LYS A 200 2.77 -17.57 4.72
CA LYS A 200 2.81 -19.02 4.87
C LYS A 200 2.19 -19.75 3.67
N ALA A 201 1.07 -19.24 3.16
CA ALA A 201 0.30 -19.94 2.14
C ALA A 201 0.79 -19.68 0.71
N GLN A 202 1.39 -18.52 0.42
CA GLN A 202 1.64 -18.06 -0.95
C GLN A 202 3.03 -17.41 -1.10
N THR A 203 3.28 -16.29 -0.42
CA THR A 203 4.45 -15.44 -0.67
C THR A 203 5.78 -16.15 -0.41
N ARG A 204 5.85 -17.02 0.62
CA ARG A 204 7.07 -17.81 0.88
C ARG A 204 7.47 -18.65 -0.33
N ALA A 205 6.52 -19.35 -0.93
CA ALA A 205 6.78 -20.20 -2.10
C ALA A 205 7.18 -19.36 -3.33
N ILE A 206 6.66 -18.14 -3.46
CA ILE A 206 7.07 -17.20 -4.51
C ILE A 206 8.56 -16.89 -4.39
N PHE A 207 9.07 -16.55 -3.20
CA PHE A 207 10.50 -16.29 -3.03
C PHE A 207 11.38 -17.52 -3.28
N THR A 208 10.99 -18.69 -2.75
CA THR A 208 11.72 -19.95 -3.01
C THR A 208 11.85 -20.21 -4.51
N ASN A 209 10.73 -20.11 -5.23
CA ASN A 209 10.71 -20.31 -6.68
C ASN A 209 11.43 -19.20 -7.45
N MET A 210 11.41 -17.96 -6.95
CA MET A 210 12.12 -16.84 -7.55
C MET A 210 13.63 -17.09 -7.57
N VAL A 211 14.20 -17.52 -6.43
CA VAL A 211 15.63 -17.84 -6.31
C VAL A 211 16.01 -19.01 -7.21
N GLU A 212 15.21 -20.08 -7.22
CA GLU A 212 15.46 -21.28 -8.03
C GLU A 212 15.34 -20.97 -9.54
N LYS A 213 14.19 -20.46 -9.99
CA LYS A 213 13.88 -20.32 -11.41
C LYS A 213 14.63 -19.19 -12.10
N LEU A 214 15.01 -18.12 -11.40
CA LEU A 214 15.85 -17.08 -11.99
C LEU A 214 17.32 -17.53 -12.11
N SER A 215 17.74 -18.53 -11.33
CA SER A 215 19.09 -19.11 -11.43
C SER A 215 19.23 -20.02 -12.66
N GLU A 216 18.18 -20.78 -13.01
CA GLU A 216 18.18 -21.73 -14.14
C GLU A 216 18.18 -21.05 -15.53
N GLY A 217 17.54 -19.89 -15.67
CA GLY A 217 17.21 -19.32 -16.98
C GLY A 217 18.13 -18.18 -17.45
N ILE A 218 18.56 -18.24 -18.70
CA ILE A 218 19.16 -17.09 -19.40
C ILE A 218 18.04 -16.11 -19.75
N GLY A 219 18.16 -14.87 -19.27
CA GLY A 219 17.26 -13.77 -19.63
C GLY A 219 15.95 -13.65 -18.82
N ARG A 220 15.68 -14.53 -17.85
CA ARG A 220 14.52 -14.35 -16.94
C ARG A 220 14.73 -13.14 -16.04
N LYS A 221 13.68 -12.33 -15.86
CA LYS A 221 13.65 -11.16 -14.99
C LYS A 221 12.42 -11.19 -14.10
N PHE A 222 12.50 -10.52 -12.95
CA PHE A 222 11.37 -10.39 -12.04
C PHE A 222 11.47 -9.08 -11.26
N ILE A 223 10.34 -8.40 -11.05
CA ILE A 223 10.28 -7.22 -10.18
C ILE A 223 9.58 -7.53 -8.85
N TRP A 224 10.07 -6.92 -7.77
CA TRP A 224 9.47 -7.04 -6.43
C TRP A 224 9.25 -5.67 -5.79
N ALA A 225 8.12 -5.47 -5.13
CA ALA A 225 7.75 -4.18 -4.55
C ALA A 225 7.73 -4.14 -3.01
N GLU A 226 7.05 -5.10 -2.37
CA GLU A 226 6.71 -5.04 -0.94
C GLU A 226 7.84 -5.56 -0.04
N ILE A 227 8.60 -4.65 0.58
CA ILE A 227 9.78 -5.02 1.38
C ILE A 227 9.42 -5.73 2.68
N SER A 228 8.23 -5.51 3.22
CA SER A 228 7.74 -6.23 4.41
C SER A 228 7.87 -7.75 4.26
N PHE A 229 7.42 -8.30 3.13
CA PHE A 229 7.50 -9.72 2.84
C PHE A 229 8.93 -10.19 2.54
N LEU A 230 9.73 -9.38 1.84
CA LEU A 230 11.14 -9.71 1.57
C LEU A 230 11.93 -9.78 2.87
N ALA A 231 11.72 -8.83 3.78
CA ALA A 231 12.34 -8.79 5.09
C ALA A 231 11.94 -9.99 5.95
N LEU A 232 10.65 -10.36 5.94
CA LEU A 232 10.19 -11.57 6.61
C LEU A 232 10.90 -12.80 6.06
N TRP A 233 10.84 -13.04 4.75
CA TRP A 233 11.51 -14.17 4.11
C TRP A 233 13.01 -14.25 4.40
N TRP A 234 13.69 -13.10 4.32
CA TRP A 234 15.12 -12.99 4.59
C TRP A 234 15.49 -13.41 6.01
N SER A 235 14.64 -13.07 6.99
CA SER A 235 14.90 -13.35 8.40
C SER A 235 14.45 -14.75 8.84
N SER A 236 13.37 -15.29 8.27
CA SER A 236 12.73 -16.52 8.76
C SER A 236 13.07 -17.79 7.98
N ASP A 237 13.07 -17.74 6.64
CA ASP A 237 13.13 -18.95 5.80
C ASP A 237 14.34 -18.99 4.87
N ALA A 238 14.93 -17.84 4.51
CA ALA A 238 16.06 -17.79 3.60
C ALA A 238 17.34 -18.33 4.24
N THR A 239 17.92 -19.38 3.63
CA THR A 239 19.24 -19.86 4.00
C THR A 239 20.33 -18.88 3.56
N ASP A 240 21.54 -18.96 4.12
CA ASP A 240 22.66 -18.12 3.68
C ASP A 240 22.98 -18.32 2.19
N LYS A 241 22.74 -19.52 1.66
CA LYS A 241 22.83 -19.82 0.23
C LYS A 241 21.78 -19.04 -0.55
N ASP A 242 20.52 -19.04 -0.12
CA ASP A 242 19.44 -18.32 -0.79
C ASP A 242 19.68 -16.81 -0.79
N LYS A 243 20.15 -16.27 0.34
CA LYS A 243 20.54 -14.86 0.49
C LYS A 243 21.65 -14.48 -0.49
N ALA A 244 22.68 -15.32 -0.62
CA ALA A 244 23.77 -15.11 -1.56
C ALA A 244 23.28 -15.14 -3.02
N ILE A 245 22.42 -16.10 -3.36
CA ILE A 245 21.84 -16.19 -4.71
C ILE A 245 20.96 -14.96 -4.99
N PHE A 246 20.05 -14.61 -4.09
CA PHE A 246 19.18 -13.44 -4.23
C PHE A 246 19.98 -12.15 -4.44
N THR A 247 21.05 -11.96 -3.66
CA THR A 247 21.96 -10.82 -3.79
C THR A 247 22.66 -10.80 -5.16
N ASN A 248 23.08 -11.97 -5.66
CA ASN A 248 23.68 -12.07 -7.00
C ASN A 248 22.66 -11.81 -8.12
N LEU A 249 21.41 -12.27 -7.95
CA LEU A 249 20.32 -12.00 -8.88
C LEU A 249 19.97 -10.51 -8.95
N LEU A 250 20.02 -9.79 -7.82
CA LEU A 250 19.91 -8.33 -7.78
C LEU A 250 21.07 -7.65 -8.49
N LYS A 251 22.32 -8.00 -8.16
CA LYS A 251 23.52 -7.40 -8.77
C LYS A 251 23.60 -7.62 -10.28
N SER A 252 23.11 -8.77 -10.76
CA SER A 252 23.04 -9.10 -12.19
C SER A 252 21.84 -8.48 -12.91
N GLY A 253 20.93 -7.80 -12.20
CA GLY A 253 19.72 -7.21 -12.77
C GLY A 253 18.68 -8.23 -13.21
N LYS A 254 18.74 -9.47 -12.71
CA LYS A 254 17.65 -10.44 -12.92
C LYS A 254 16.47 -10.17 -11.97
N ILE A 255 16.75 -9.65 -10.78
CA ILE A 255 15.72 -9.11 -9.90
C ILE A 255 15.91 -7.60 -9.87
N GLU A 256 14.81 -6.85 -9.98
CA GLU A 256 14.78 -5.42 -9.70
C GLU A 256 13.77 -5.15 -8.60
N ILE A 257 14.19 -4.41 -7.57
CA ILE A 257 13.27 -3.93 -6.54
C ILE A 257 12.72 -2.58 -6.97
N VAL A 258 11.39 -2.50 -7.06
CA VAL A 258 10.62 -1.34 -7.52
C VAL A 258 9.87 -0.70 -6.35
N THR A 259 9.87 0.62 -6.25
CA THR A 259 9.45 1.42 -5.07
C THR A 259 10.26 1.14 -3.81
N GLY A 260 10.35 -0.12 -3.38
CA GLY A 260 11.09 -0.55 -2.18
C GLY A 260 10.51 -0.03 -0.87
N GLY A 261 9.24 0.36 -0.85
CA GLY A 261 8.54 0.70 0.39
C GLY A 261 8.24 -0.55 1.22
N TRP A 262 7.96 -0.38 2.51
CA TRP A 262 7.47 -1.48 3.34
C TRP A 262 6.20 -2.11 2.73
N VAL A 263 5.36 -1.27 2.13
CA VAL A 263 4.12 -1.64 1.43
C VAL A 263 3.95 -0.80 0.16
N MET A 264 3.02 -1.20 -0.72
CA MET A 264 2.41 -0.30 -1.70
C MET A 264 1.30 0.49 -1.00
N ASN A 265 1.59 1.73 -0.59
CA ASN A 265 0.69 2.50 0.28
C ASN A 265 -0.58 2.99 -0.44
N ASP A 266 -1.67 3.13 0.30
CA ASP A 266 -2.81 3.95 -0.12
C ASP A 266 -2.35 5.39 -0.38
N GLU A 267 -2.91 6.04 -1.40
CA GLU A 267 -2.61 7.40 -1.80
C GLU A 267 -3.76 8.38 -1.50
N ALA A 268 -4.92 7.90 -1.04
CA ALA A 268 -6.05 8.74 -0.68
C ALA A 268 -6.03 9.16 0.80
N ASN A 269 -5.96 8.20 1.73
CA ASN A 269 -6.10 8.46 3.17
C ASN A 269 -4.76 8.64 3.88
N SER A 270 -3.67 8.18 3.26
CA SER A 270 -2.34 8.21 3.89
C SER A 270 -1.83 9.63 4.08
N HIS A 271 -1.54 9.98 5.34
CA HIS A 271 -0.78 11.19 5.62
C HIS A 271 0.65 11.06 5.08
N TRP A 272 1.18 12.13 4.49
CA TRP A 272 2.50 12.13 3.84
C TRP A 272 3.64 11.68 4.76
N LEU A 273 3.56 11.97 6.07
CA LEU A 273 4.53 11.47 7.06
C LEU A 273 4.56 9.94 7.14
N SER A 274 3.39 9.29 7.06
CA SER A 274 3.30 7.82 7.07
C SER A 274 3.84 7.23 5.77
N ILE A 275 3.62 7.91 4.63
CA ILE A 275 4.19 7.52 3.34
C ILE A 275 5.72 7.58 3.39
N ILE A 276 6.30 8.66 3.94
CA ILE A 276 7.75 8.75 4.14
C ILE A 276 8.23 7.66 5.09
N LYS A 277 7.55 7.46 6.23
CA LYS A 277 7.98 6.47 7.22
C LYS A 277 8.07 5.07 6.61
N GLN A 278 7.02 4.61 5.92
CA GLN A 278 7.03 3.27 5.32
C GLN A 278 8.06 3.15 4.20
N LEU A 279 8.27 4.21 3.40
CA LEU A 279 9.25 4.23 2.33
C LEU A 279 10.67 4.15 2.89
N THR A 280 10.97 4.98 3.91
CA THR A 280 12.25 4.99 4.61
C THR A 280 12.51 3.65 5.30
N THR A 281 11.52 3.03 5.95
CA THR A 281 11.70 1.71 6.57
C THR A 281 12.12 0.65 5.54
N GLY A 282 11.47 0.61 4.37
CA GLY A 282 11.83 -0.31 3.31
C GLY A 282 13.22 -0.02 2.72
N HIS A 283 13.51 1.24 2.41
CA HIS A 283 14.82 1.66 1.86
C HIS A 283 15.97 1.40 2.83
N GLN A 284 15.79 1.68 4.12
CA GLN A 284 16.80 1.42 5.13
C GLN A 284 17.11 -0.08 5.20
N TRP A 285 16.08 -0.93 5.20
CA TRP A 285 16.27 -2.38 5.18
C TRP A 285 17.07 -2.83 3.95
N LEU A 286 16.76 -2.29 2.76
CA LEU A 286 17.47 -2.60 1.52
C LEU A 286 18.93 -2.16 1.53
N ILE A 287 19.22 -0.98 2.08
CA ILE A 287 20.58 -0.47 2.20
C ILE A 287 21.39 -1.36 3.14
N ASP A 288 20.84 -1.68 4.32
CA ASP A 288 21.55 -2.41 5.37
C ASP A 288 21.83 -3.87 4.98
N HIS A 289 20.91 -4.53 4.26
CA HIS A 289 21.02 -5.95 3.95
C HIS A 289 21.54 -6.25 2.55
N LEU A 290 21.24 -5.39 1.58
CA LEU A 290 21.49 -5.66 0.16
C LEU A 290 22.33 -4.59 -0.53
N ASN A 291 22.64 -3.47 0.15
CA ASN A 291 23.27 -2.29 -0.42
C ASN A 291 22.60 -1.87 -1.75
N TYR A 292 21.26 -1.84 -1.76
CA TYR A 292 20.45 -1.60 -2.95
C TYR A 292 19.58 -0.35 -2.78
N ILE A 293 19.54 0.50 -3.82
CA ILE A 293 18.73 1.72 -3.86
C ILE A 293 17.78 1.63 -5.07
N PRO A 294 16.46 1.50 -4.84
CA PRO A 294 15.48 1.49 -5.93
C PRO A 294 15.45 2.79 -6.72
N LYS A 295 15.23 2.69 -8.04
CA LYS A 295 15.18 3.84 -8.96
C LYS A 295 13.83 4.05 -9.64
N ASN A 296 13.05 2.99 -9.76
CA ASN A 296 11.75 2.99 -10.43
C ASN A 296 10.67 2.68 -9.41
N ALA A 297 9.58 3.44 -9.44
CA ALA A 297 8.41 3.20 -8.61
C ALA A 297 7.34 2.43 -9.39
N TRP A 298 6.61 1.61 -8.66
CA TRP A 298 5.55 0.73 -9.12
C TRP A 298 4.38 0.85 -8.14
N SER A 299 3.28 1.43 -8.60
CA SER A 299 2.08 1.70 -7.81
C SER A 299 0.85 1.26 -8.61
N ILE A 300 0.59 -0.04 -8.67
CA ILE A 300 -0.45 -0.60 -9.56
C ILE A 300 -1.82 -0.77 -8.90
N ASP A 301 -1.88 -0.82 -7.57
CA ASP A 301 -3.11 -1.17 -6.84
C ASP A 301 -3.76 -0.12 -5.92
N PRO A 302 -3.15 1.05 -5.63
CA PRO A 302 -3.89 2.10 -4.91
C PRO A 302 -5.13 2.56 -5.66
N PHE A 303 -6.23 2.80 -4.95
CA PHE A 303 -7.52 3.18 -5.54
C PHE A 303 -7.58 4.67 -5.86
N GLY A 304 -6.86 5.07 -6.91
CA GLY A 304 -6.59 6.46 -7.25
C GLY A 304 -5.21 6.90 -6.76
N TYR A 305 -4.74 8.03 -7.29
CA TYR A 305 -3.38 8.50 -7.08
C TYR A 305 -3.34 9.95 -6.62
N SER A 306 -2.38 10.27 -5.77
CA SER A 306 -2.19 11.61 -5.21
C SER A 306 -0.99 12.30 -5.80
N SER A 307 -1.08 13.62 -6.01
CA SER A 307 0.09 14.42 -6.43
C SER A 307 1.19 14.44 -5.38
N SER A 308 0.92 14.05 -4.13
CA SER A 308 1.93 13.95 -3.07
C SER A 308 2.92 12.81 -3.33
N GLN A 309 2.46 11.66 -3.85
CA GLN A 309 3.32 10.50 -4.10
C GLN A 309 4.50 10.79 -5.05
N PRO A 310 4.31 11.34 -6.26
CA PRO A 310 5.42 11.63 -7.17
C PRO A 310 6.40 12.66 -6.61
N TYR A 311 5.93 13.59 -5.77
CA TYR A 311 6.81 14.56 -5.09
C TYR A 311 7.74 13.86 -4.10
N LEU A 312 7.19 13.02 -3.23
CA LEU A 312 7.96 12.27 -2.23
C LEU A 312 8.92 11.28 -2.89
N LEU A 313 8.47 10.55 -3.90
CA LEU A 313 9.32 9.61 -4.66
C LEU A 313 10.51 10.33 -5.31
N LYS A 314 10.28 11.52 -5.90
CA LYS A 314 11.37 12.30 -6.52
C LYS A 314 12.39 12.76 -5.48
N LEU A 315 11.95 13.18 -4.30
CA LEU A 315 12.84 13.54 -3.19
C LEU A 315 13.61 12.32 -2.65
N ALA A 316 13.02 11.14 -2.70
CA ALA A 316 13.66 9.87 -2.38
C ALA A 316 14.61 9.34 -3.47
N GLY A 317 14.85 10.11 -4.54
CA GLY A 317 15.81 9.74 -5.60
C GLY A 317 15.23 8.88 -6.73
N MET A 318 13.91 8.67 -6.78
CA MET A 318 13.27 7.92 -7.87
C MET A 318 13.29 8.69 -9.19
N GLU A 319 13.48 7.95 -10.28
CA GLU A 319 13.59 8.47 -11.64
C GLU A 319 12.32 8.26 -12.46
N ASN A 320 11.53 7.21 -12.20
CA ASN A 320 10.31 6.88 -12.95
C ASN A 320 9.25 6.31 -12.01
N SER A 321 7.99 6.33 -12.44
CA SER A 321 6.89 5.67 -11.73
C SER A 321 5.83 5.13 -12.68
N VAL A 322 5.24 4.00 -12.33
CA VAL A 322 4.11 3.41 -13.03
C VAL A 322 2.87 3.46 -12.13
N ILE A 323 1.76 3.94 -12.70
CA ILE A 323 0.44 3.97 -12.06
C ILE A 323 -0.58 3.22 -12.92
N GLN A 324 -1.67 2.74 -12.32
CA GLN A 324 -2.67 1.92 -13.00
C GLN A 324 -4.11 2.33 -12.73
N ARG A 325 -4.62 2.36 -11.50
CA ARG A 325 -6.07 2.60 -11.21
C ARG A 325 -6.52 4.06 -11.36
N VAL A 326 -6.42 4.59 -12.57
CA VAL A 326 -6.93 5.90 -13.00
C VAL A 326 -8.32 5.71 -13.62
N HIS A 327 -9.21 6.69 -13.47
CA HIS A 327 -10.56 6.65 -14.05
C HIS A 327 -10.51 6.27 -15.54
N TYR A 328 -11.37 5.33 -15.97
CA TYR A 328 -11.33 4.77 -17.33
C TYR A 328 -11.47 5.86 -18.41
N ARG A 329 -12.36 6.85 -18.19
CA ARG A 329 -12.49 7.98 -19.13
C ARG A 329 -11.22 8.81 -19.26
N VAL A 330 -10.49 9.02 -18.16
CA VAL A 330 -9.20 9.71 -18.18
C VAL A 330 -8.17 8.89 -18.93
N LYS A 331 -8.16 7.56 -18.75
CA LYS A 331 -7.30 6.68 -19.57
C LYS A 331 -7.63 6.80 -21.06
N LYS A 332 -8.93 6.77 -21.43
CA LYS A 332 -9.40 6.92 -22.81
C LYS A 332 -8.93 8.25 -23.42
N GLU A 333 -9.13 9.35 -22.71
CA GLU A 333 -8.72 10.69 -23.14
C GLU A 333 -7.20 10.83 -23.29
N LEU A 334 -6.42 10.33 -22.33
CA LEU A 334 -4.96 10.36 -22.42
C LEU A 334 -4.44 9.44 -23.52
N ALA A 335 -5.07 8.27 -23.72
CA ALA A 335 -4.68 7.32 -24.75
C ALA A 335 -4.91 7.89 -26.16
N SER A 336 -6.04 8.58 -26.41
CA SER A 336 -6.37 9.12 -27.73
C SER A 336 -5.39 10.21 -28.15
N ASN A 337 -4.88 10.95 -27.16
CA ASN A 337 -3.88 12.00 -27.36
C ASN A 337 -2.42 11.50 -27.24
N LYS A 338 -2.19 10.20 -27.01
CA LYS A 338 -0.85 9.61 -26.77
C LYS A 338 -0.11 10.26 -25.58
N GLN A 339 -0.84 10.59 -24.53
CA GLN A 339 -0.38 11.27 -23.32
C GLN A 339 -0.42 10.39 -22.06
N LEU A 340 -0.43 9.06 -22.22
CA LEU A 340 -0.32 8.12 -21.08
C LEU A 340 1.07 8.15 -20.42
N GLU A 341 2.08 8.63 -21.15
CA GLU A 341 3.40 8.94 -20.61
C GLU A 341 3.55 10.46 -20.40
N PHE A 342 3.88 10.89 -19.19
CA PHE A 342 3.96 12.31 -18.86
C PHE A 342 4.97 12.61 -17.75
N HIS A 343 5.33 13.89 -17.62
CA HIS A 343 6.14 14.40 -16.52
C HIS A 343 5.24 14.99 -15.44
N TRP A 344 4.93 14.19 -14.43
CA TRP A 344 4.06 14.61 -13.34
C TRP A 344 4.77 15.61 -12.44
N ARG A 345 4.27 16.84 -12.40
CA ARG A 345 4.77 17.93 -11.55
C ARG A 345 3.72 18.41 -10.56
N GLN A 346 4.18 19.09 -9.52
CA GLN A 346 3.31 19.76 -8.56
C GLN A 346 2.59 20.96 -9.19
N LEU A 347 1.37 21.22 -8.73
CA LEU A 347 0.51 22.29 -9.24
C LEU A 347 1.14 23.70 -9.07
N TRP A 348 1.93 23.88 -8.02
CA TRP A 348 2.59 25.16 -7.67
C TRP A 348 4.03 25.27 -8.21
N GLY A 349 4.55 24.26 -8.90
CA GLY A 349 5.95 24.23 -9.32
C GLY A 349 6.24 25.11 -10.53
N LYS A 350 6.90 26.26 -10.35
CA LYS A 350 7.78 26.83 -11.40
C LYS A 350 9.10 26.05 -11.40
N CYS A 351 9.62 25.68 -12.57
CA CYS A 351 10.96 25.09 -12.73
C CYS A 351 12.02 25.92 -11.98
N ALA A 352 12.45 25.50 -10.78
CA ALA A 352 13.59 26.07 -10.05
C ALA A 352 14.09 25.18 -8.90
N VAL A 353 13.84 23.88 -8.99
CA VAL A 353 14.69 22.82 -8.42
C VAL A 353 14.75 21.79 -9.55
N ASN A 354 15.84 21.03 -9.72
CA ASN A 354 15.93 19.90 -10.67
C ASN A 354 14.96 18.74 -10.30
N LEU A 355 13.70 19.06 -10.01
CA LEU A 355 12.56 18.20 -9.76
C LEU A 355 11.70 18.02 -11.02
N THR A 356 12.17 18.47 -12.20
CA THR A 356 11.50 18.18 -13.46
C THR A 356 11.81 16.77 -13.93
N SER A 357 10.74 16.13 -14.43
CA SER A 357 10.71 14.87 -15.17
C SER A 357 11.23 13.63 -14.44
N SER A 358 10.34 12.96 -13.71
CA SER A 358 10.28 11.50 -13.78
C SER A 358 9.32 11.11 -14.90
N GLY A 359 9.61 10.01 -15.60
CA GLY A 359 8.67 9.43 -16.56
C GLY A 359 7.55 8.75 -15.78
N PHE A 360 6.33 9.23 -15.92
CA PHE A 360 5.14 8.57 -15.39
C PHE A 360 4.43 7.89 -16.52
N GLN A 361 4.09 6.62 -16.34
CA GLN A 361 3.27 5.88 -17.27
C GLN A 361 2.01 5.42 -16.56
N ALA A 362 0.85 5.87 -17.05
CA ALA A 362 -0.42 5.25 -16.70
C ALA A 362 -0.61 4.01 -17.57
N MET A 363 -0.67 2.82 -16.96
CA MET A 363 -0.88 1.58 -17.69
C MET A 363 -2.27 1.56 -18.37
N GLY A 364 -2.34 1.10 -19.60
CA GLY A 364 -3.56 1.07 -20.42
C GLY A 364 -3.27 0.31 -21.70
N SER A 365 -4.30 -0.14 -22.41
CA SER A 365 -4.17 -0.76 -23.74
C SER A 365 -3.28 0.13 -24.61
N HIS A 366 -2.12 -0.42 -24.99
CA HIS A 366 -1.04 0.33 -25.58
C HIS A 366 -1.44 0.85 -26.97
N VAL A 367 -1.49 2.17 -27.15
CA VAL A 367 -1.53 2.81 -28.47
C VAL A 367 -0.09 3.16 -28.84
N PRO A 368 0.47 2.66 -29.95
CA PRO A 368 1.87 2.91 -30.29
C PRO A 368 2.10 4.37 -30.67
N GLY A 369 3.08 5.00 -30.01
CA GLY A 369 3.54 6.33 -30.40
C GLY A 369 4.19 7.13 -29.27
N GLY A 370 5.14 6.54 -28.56
CA GLY A 370 5.97 7.25 -27.57
C GLY A 370 7.44 6.88 -27.75
N ARG A 371 8.21 7.71 -28.47
CA ARG A 371 9.67 7.55 -28.58
C ARG A 371 10.38 8.24 -27.41
N ARG A 372 10.35 7.71 -26.18
CA ARG A 372 11.39 8.09 -25.18
C ARG A 372 11.55 7.32 -23.86
N LEU A 373 10.99 6.13 -23.66
CA LEU A 373 11.33 5.29 -22.50
C LEU A 373 12.52 4.33 -22.75
N GLU A 374 13.27 4.53 -23.84
CA GLU A 374 14.41 3.68 -24.20
C GLU A 374 15.60 3.72 -23.24
N ARG A 375 15.75 4.72 -22.36
CA ARG A 375 16.94 4.83 -21.50
C ARG A 375 16.83 4.07 -20.18
N SER A 376 15.63 3.92 -19.62
CA SER A 376 15.43 3.14 -18.38
C SER A 376 15.38 1.63 -18.69
N LEU A 377 14.65 1.25 -19.73
CA LEU A 377 14.51 -0.15 -20.16
C LEU A 377 15.77 -0.74 -20.83
N ARG A 378 16.75 0.09 -21.25
CA ARG A 378 18.06 -0.40 -21.73
C ARG A 378 19.01 -0.82 -20.59
N ARG A 379 18.70 -0.44 -19.35
CA ARG A 379 19.38 -0.94 -18.14
C ARG A 379 18.60 -2.06 -17.45
N MET A 380 17.39 -2.37 -17.92
CA MET A 380 16.63 -3.54 -17.49
C MET A 380 17.18 -4.79 -18.13
#